data_AF-A0A8W8LJH3-F1
#
_entry.id   AF-A0A8W8LJH3-F1
#
_cell.length_a   1.000
_cell.length_b   1.000
_cell.length_c   1.000
_cell.angle_alpha   90.00
_cell.angle_beta   90.00
_cell.angle_gamma   90.00
#
_symmetry.space_group_name_H-M   'P 1'
#
loop_
_entity.id
_entity.type
_entity.pdbx_description
1 polymer ?
#
loop_
_entity_poly.entity_id
_entity_poly.type
_entity_poly.pdbx_seq_one_letter_code
_entity_poly.pdbx_strand_id
1 'polypeptide(L)'
;DGDGMTNGAELGDPDCDWVKGRTPKRTENITHPGICEPMDSERCKEKNSWLRCPEDPNAFCPELSKPDVKSLDLKLDKTRVPATSTTWMCQILPWPEEGDFHVIGSKPLVDNADVTHHMIVFGCGSTVSQRPGPYQCNMVPDRECQDILLTWTMGSKGECLHKEEGFRMGSKGYTHVALQVHWNNINQRSTYVDGSGIQVFYTNKLRKYDSVIMVVGQKYLELPPNAPVVTVNSSCPAFCTENMFQKPIFITRAVNHMHTLGKKQQVALYRDGGFVQNITNDEVYDYNSPFFYRFDKPIEVRPGDEIRTTCTYSTVGINRTIFYGVSIKDEMCYSFLTYFPHQRSYTQFCTTFKDTQVCKRYLPRLQGVYDDCSWRAFINGKDMTAVEMTKRVVTECGKTDSCSASCSDALDVMSKHPCMHGEIHGYVSEKWPMMKQVRAYRKMCMNPPDVSNPSSAGAKAEDSKSGSAHLSNNYLAVISAVMLFLRSIVV
;
A
#
# COMPACT_ATOMS: atom_id res chain seq x y z
N ASP A 1 42.03 -8.48 -4.67
CA ASP A 1 42.23 -9.94 -4.34
C ASP A 1 43.61 -10.50 -4.72
N GLY A 2 44.34 -9.87 -5.64
CA GLY A 2 45.63 -10.37 -6.12
C GLY A 2 45.49 -11.48 -7.15
N ASP A 3 44.46 -11.41 -7.98
CA ASP A 3 44.30 -12.16 -9.24
C ASP A 3 45.12 -11.54 -10.41
N GLY A 4 45.54 -10.29 -10.27
CA GLY A 4 46.33 -9.55 -11.25
C GLY A 4 45.54 -8.51 -12.04
N MET A 5 44.26 -8.30 -11.71
CA MET A 5 43.46 -7.20 -12.21
C MET A 5 43.46 -6.01 -11.26
N THR A 6 43.27 -4.81 -11.82
CA THR A 6 43.08 -3.60 -11.02
C THR A 6 41.60 -3.44 -10.73
N ASN A 7 41.24 -2.91 -9.56
CA ASN A 7 39.82 -2.68 -9.21
C ASN A 7 39.05 -1.92 -10.30
N GLY A 8 39.69 -0.97 -10.98
CA GLY A 8 39.11 -0.25 -12.11
C GLY A 8 38.76 -1.19 -13.28
N ALA A 9 39.71 -2.03 -13.71
CA ALA A 9 39.48 -2.99 -14.79
C ALA A 9 38.34 -3.95 -14.46
N GLU A 10 38.28 -4.43 -13.22
CA GLU A 10 37.25 -5.33 -12.71
C GLU A 10 35.86 -4.69 -12.71
N LEU A 11 35.76 -3.41 -12.34
CA LEU A 11 34.52 -2.64 -12.36
C LEU A 11 34.15 -2.08 -13.75
N GLY A 12 34.93 -2.42 -14.78
CA GLY A 12 34.65 -2.00 -16.15
C GLY A 12 35.22 -0.63 -16.55
N ASP A 13 36.07 -0.05 -15.71
CA ASP A 13 36.75 1.24 -15.88
C ASP A 13 38.28 1.11 -15.70
N PRO A 14 38.98 0.41 -16.61
CA PRO A 14 40.42 0.16 -16.49
C PRO A 14 41.27 1.44 -16.53
N ASP A 15 40.75 2.49 -17.16
CA ASP A 15 41.47 3.75 -17.41
C ASP A 15 41.11 4.84 -16.37
N CYS A 16 40.22 4.54 -15.41
CA CYS A 16 39.71 5.50 -14.41
C CYS A 16 39.03 6.74 -15.02
N ASP A 17 38.37 6.58 -16.16
CA ASP A 17 37.72 7.65 -16.93
C ASP A 17 36.20 7.69 -16.69
N TRP A 18 35.66 6.78 -15.87
CA TRP A 18 34.23 6.72 -15.61
C TRP A 18 33.74 7.93 -14.81
N VAL A 19 32.56 8.43 -15.18
CA VAL A 19 31.88 9.52 -14.48
C VAL A 19 30.46 9.11 -14.11
N LYS A 20 29.99 9.63 -12.98
CA LYS A 20 28.66 9.31 -12.42
C LYS A 20 27.55 9.49 -13.46
N GLY A 21 26.78 8.43 -13.69
CA GLY A 21 25.66 8.40 -14.64
C GLY A 21 26.01 7.96 -16.06
N ARG A 22 27.28 7.63 -16.35
CA ARG A 22 27.68 6.99 -17.61
C ARG A 22 27.78 5.47 -17.43
N THR A 23 27.69 4.73 -18.54
CA THR A 23 28.04 3.31 -18.58
C THR A 23 29.57 3.17 -18.60
N PRO A 24 30.17 2.28 -17.79
CA PRO A 24 31.61 1.97 -17.87
C PRO A 24 32.03 1.53 -19.28
N LYS A 25 33.29 1.74 -19.63
CA LYS A 25 33.85 1.44 -20.95
C LYS A 25 33.74 -0.06 -21.28
N ARG A 26 33.72 -0.91 -20.26
CA ARG A 26 33.54 -2.36 -20.35
C ARG A 26 32.40 -2.80 -19.46
N THR A 27 31.42 -3.50 -20.03
CA THR A 27 30.25 -4.02 -19.28
C THR A 27 30.16 -5.54 -19.28
N GLU A 28 31.04 -6.22 -20.00
CA GLU A 28 31.06 -7.67 -20.13
C GLU A 28 32.32 -8.24 -19.48
N ASN A 29 32.19 -9.43 -18.89
CA ASN A 29 33.25 -10.14 -18.18
C ASN A 29 33.90 -9.31 -17.06
N ILE A 30 33.12 -8.44 -16.41
CA ILE A 30 33.51 -7.72 -15.20
C ILE A 30 33.53 -8.67 -14.00
N THR A 31 34.38 -8.39 -13.02
CA THR A 31 34.69 -9.24 -11.86
C THR A 31 34.53 -8.45 -10.57
N HIS A 32 34.63 -9.10 -9.41
CA HIS A 32 34.47 -8.42 -8.12
C HIS A 32 35.84 -8.09 -7.47
N PRO A 33 36.19 -6.82 -7.17
CA PRO A 33 37.55 -6.42 -6.72
C PRO A 33 38.10 -6.99 -5.41
N GLY A 34 37.25 -7.73 -4.71
CA GLY A 34 37.57 -8.42 -3.47
C GLY A 34 37.66 -9.94 -3.63
N ILE A 35 37.37 -10.50 -4.81
CA ILE A 35 37.27 -11.94 -5.04
C ILE A 35 38.29 -12.33 -6.09
N CYS A 36 39.19 -13.25 -5.76
CA CYS A 36 40.19 -13.70 -6.73
C CYS A 36 39.51 -14.52 -7.83
N GLU A 37 39.63 -14.11 -9.09
CA GLU A 37 39.05 -14.81 -10.23
C GLU A 37 40.14 -15.26 -11.24
N PRO A 38 40.00 -16.41 -11.93
CA PRO A 38 38.92 -17.39 -11.82
C PRO A 38 38.95 -18.13 -10.47
N MET A 39 37.77 -18.25 -9.86
CA MET A 39 37.55 -18.82 -8.52
C MET A 39 38.04 -20.27 -8.38
N ASP A 40 37.99 -21.02 -9.48
CA ASP A 40 38.38 -22.42 -9.58
C ASP A 40 39.89 -22.62 -9.78
N SER A 41 40.65 -21.55 -10.02
CA SER A 41 42.10 -21.62 -10.18
C SER A 41 42.81 -21.91 -8.86
N GLU A 42 43.88 -22.69 -8.92
CA GLU A 42 44.71 -23.05 -7.76
C GLU A 42 45.27 -21.83 -7.02
N ARG A 43 45.56 -20.75 -7.75
CA ARG A 43 45.99 -19.48 -7.18
C ARG A 43 44.90 -18.82 -6.33
N CYS A 44 43.63 -18.93 -6.74
CA CYS A 44 42.52 -18.23 -6.10
C CYS A 44 41.84 -19.04 -4.99
N LYS A 45 41.94 -20.37 -4.99
CA LYS A 45 41.35 -21.25 -3.97
C LYS A 45 41.77 -20.88 -2.54
N GLU A 46 43.07 -20.67 -2.30
CA GLU A 46 43.55 -20.27 -0.96
C GLU A 46 43.14 -18.84 -0.61
N LYS A 47 43.22 -17.92 -1.57
CA LYS A 47 42.86 -16.50 -1.40
C LYS A 47 41.38 -16.29 -1.11
N ASN A 48 40.53 -17.19 -1.60
CA ASN A 48 39.08 -17.18 -1.40
C ASN A 48 38.64 -18.15 -0.29
N SER A 49 39.55 -18.65 0.55
CA SER A 49 39.21 -19.60 1.64
C SER A 49 38.21 -19.04 2.67
N TRP A 50 38.10 -17.71 2.77
CA TRP A 50 37.10 -17.01 3.58
C TRP A 50 35.72 -16.91 2.89
N LEU A 51 35.69 -17.05 1.56
CA LEU A 51 34.50 -16.93 0.75
C LEU A 51 33.73 -18.24 0.80
N ARG A 52 32.64 -18.25 1.55
CA ARG A 52 31.69 -19.37 1.56
C ARG A 52 30.69 -19.19 0.43
N CYS A 53 30.93 -19.85 -0.71
CA CYS A 53 29.87 -20.06 -1.69
C CYS A 53 28.85 -21.05 -1.10
N PRO A 54 27.56 -20.73 -1.04
CA PRO A 54 26.57 -21.73 -0.61
C PRO A 54 26.61 -22.94 -1.56
N GLU A 55 26.54 -24.17 -1.05
CA GLU A 55 26.24 -25.37 -1.86
C GLU A 55 24.94 -25.15 -2.66
N ASP A 56 24.84 -25.63 -3.91
CA ASP A 56 23.89 -25.15 -4.95
C ASP A 56 22.76 -24.25 -4.40
N PRO A 57 22.99 -22.93 -4.35
CA PRO A 57 22.08 -21.97 -3.74
C PRO A 57 20.74 -21.86 -4.48
N ASN A 58 20.54 -22.61 -5.58
CA ASN A 58 19.37 -22.52 -6.45
C ASN A 58 18.18 -23.38 -6.02
N ALA A 59 18.28 -24.20 -4.97
CA ALA A 59 17.07 -24.64 -4.29
C ALA A 59 16.53 -23.49 -3.42
N PHE A 60 16.03 -22.42 -4.05
CA PHE A 60 15.31 -21.30 -3.43
C PHE A 60 14.30 -21.77 -2.37
N CYS A 61 13.76 -22.97 -2.58
CA CYS A 61 12.90 -23.68 -1.66
C CYS A 61 12.91 -25.18 -2.04
N PRO A 62 13.72 -26.04 -1.39
CA PRO A 62 13.82 -27.47 -1.73
C PRO A 62 12.46 -28.19 -1.62
N GLU A 63 11.60 -27.68 -0.74
CA GLU A 63 10.22 -28.12 -0.56
C GLU A 63 9.41 -28.11 -1.86
N LEU A 64 9.69 -27.18 -2.79
CA LEU A 64 8.93 -27.07 -4.05
C LEU A 64 9.28 -28.16 -5.06
N SER A 65 10.38 -28.89 -4.83
CA SER A 65 10.84 -29.98 -5.70
C SER A 65 10.39 -31.36 -5.19
N LYS A 66 9.60 -31.43 -4.12
CA LYS A 66 9.10 -32.70 -3.58
C LYS A 66 8.13 -33.37 -4.58
N PRO A 67 8.12 -34.71 -4.69
CA PRO A 67 7.30 -35.42 -5.69
C PRO A 67 5.78 -35.20 -5.58
N ASP A 68 5.26 -34.87 -4.39
CA ASP A 68 3.84 -34.58 -4.19
C ASP A 68 3.44 -33.13 -4.47
N VAL A 69 4.41 -32.27 -4.82
CA VAL A 69 4.16 -30.86 -5.13
C VAL A 69 3.86 -30.71 -6.62
N LYS A 70 2.73 -30.10 -6.91
CA LYS A 70 2.30 -29.69 -8.24
C LYS A 70 2.56 -28.19 -8.45
N SER A 71 2.55 -27.76 -9.70
CA SER A 71 2.63 -26.34 -10.07
C SER A 71 1.46 -25.91 -10.93
N LEU A 72 1.04 -24.64 -10.80
CA LEU A 72 0.01 -24.01 -11.60
C LEU A 72 0.45 -22.58 -11.97
N ASP A 73 0.28 -22.21 -13.22
CA ASP A 73 0.61 -20.86 -13.70
C ASP A 73 -0.62 -19.97 -13.60
N LEU A 74 -0.55 -18.94 -12.76
CA LEU A 74 -1.54 -17.88 -12.66
C LEU A 74 -1.03 -16.70 -13.48
N LYS A 75 -1.51 -16.57 -14.72
CA LYS A 75 -1.04 -15.52 -15.66
C LYS A 75 -2.16 -14.57 -16.04
N LEU A 76 -1.77 -13.33 -16.30
CA LEU A 76 -2.61 -12.39 -16.98
C LEU A 76 -2.74 -12.78 -18.46
N ASP A 77 -3.95 -12.75 -19.01
CA ASP A 77 -4.12 -12.85 -20.46
C ASP A 77 -3.34 -11.72 -21.12
N LYS A 78 -2.71 -12.02 -22.26
CA LYS A 78 -1.78 -11.10 -22.90
C LYS A 78 -2.47 -9.78 -23.25
N THR A 79 -2.09 -8.72 -22.57
CA THR A 79 -2.81 -7.44 -22.55
C THR A 79 -1.91 -6.29 -22.94
N ARG A 80 -2.44 -5.34 -23.72
CA ARG A 80 -1.73 -4.09 -24.03
C ARG A 80 -1.65 -3.23 -22.77
N VAL A 81 -0.45 -2.81 -22.42
CA VAL A 81 -0.19 -1.93 -21.28
C VAL A 81 -0.63 -0.51 -21.65
N PRO A 82 -1.49 0.15 -20.86
CA PRO A 82 -1.88 1.53 -21.11
C PRO A 82 -0.68 2.48 -21.11
N ALA A 83 -0.75 3.51 -21.96
CA ALA A 83 0.24 4.59 -22.03
C ALA A 83 0.09 5.60 -20.88
N THR A 84 -0.01 5.10 -19.65
CA THR A 84 -0.08 5.88 -18.42
C THR A 84 1.05 5.45 -17.50
N SER A 85 1.51 6.33 -16.59
CA SER A 85 2.69 6.03 -15.77
C SER A 85 2.52 4.81 -14.87
N THR A 86 1.32 4.59 -14.36
CA THR A 86 1.00 3.54 -13.38
C THR A 86 -0.34 2.92 -13.74
N THR A 87 -0.39 1.59 -13.90
CA THR A 87 -1.63 0.84 -14.13
C THR A 87 -1.65 -0.42 -13.28
N TRP A 88 -2.79 -0.69 -12.65
CA TRP A 88 -3.03 -1.91 -11.90
C TRP A 88 -4.04 -2.73 -12.70
N MET A 89 -3.59 -3.89 -13.19
CA MET A 89 -4.39 -4.78 -14.03
C MET A 89 -4.67 -6.05 -13.24
N CYS A 90 -5.93 -6.46 -13.19
CA CYS A 90 -6.37 -7.63 -12.45
C CYS A 90 -7.03 -8.66 -13.36
N GLN A 91 -6.95 -9.93 -12.99
CA GLN A 91 -7.74 -11.01 -13.57
C GLN A 91 -8.11 -12.03 -12.50
N ILE A 92 -9.39 -12.41 -12.48
CA ILE A 92 -9.91 -13.43 -11.58
C ILE A 92 -9.80 -14.78 -12.28
N LEU A 93 -9.18 -15.74 -11.62
CA LEU A 93 -8.91 -17.08 -12.13
C LEU A 93 -9.53 -18.12 -11.18
N PRO A 94 -10.25 -19.13 -11.68
CA PRO A 94 -10.75 -20.21 -10.83
C PRO A 94 -9.59 -21.10 -10.36
N TRP A 95 -9.71 -21.65 -9.15
CA TRP A 95 -8.85 -22.74 -8.72
C TRP A 95 -9.28 -24.03 -9.46
N PRO A 96 -8.41 -24.66 -10.26
CA PRO A 96 -8.83 -25.69 -11.21
C PRO A 96 -8.99 -27.08 -10.60
N GLU A 97 -8.47 -27.30 -9.38
CA GLU A 97 -8.41 -28.63 -8.76
C GLU A 97 -9.51 -28.81 -7.72
N GLU A 98 -10.19 -29.96 -7.75
CA GLU A 98 -11.14 -30.35 -6.71
C GLU A 98 -10.42 -30.93 -5.48
N GLY A 99 -10.98 -30.69 -4.30
CA GLY A 99 -10.38 -31.08 -3.04
C GLY A 99 -9.69 -29.91 -2.36
N ASP A 100 -8.62 -30.21 -1.62
CA ASP A 100 -8.10 -29.28 -0.62
C ASP A 100 -6.58 -29.28 -0.63
N PHE A 101 -6.01 -28.08 -0.77
CA PHE A 101 -4.60 -27.92 -1.08
C PHE A 101 -3.98 -26.78 -0.27
N HIS A 102 -2.67 -26.88 -0.07
CA HIS A 102 -1.84 -25.79 0.40
C HIS A 102 -0.94 -25.31 -0.72
N VAL A 103 -1.03 -24.03 -1.06
CA VAL A 103 0.04 -23.35 -1.80
C VAL A 103 1.18 -23.10 -0.81
N ILE A 104 2.37 -23.57 -1.15
CA ILE A 104 3.56 -23.60 -0.27
C ILE A 104 4.71 -22.72 -0.76
N GLY A 105 4.56 -22.13 -1.93
CA GLY A 105 5.51 -21.19 -2.48
C GLY A 105 5.15 -20.75 -3.89
N SER A 106 5.98 -19.89 -4.45
CA SER A 106 5.75 -19.29 -5.75
C SER A 106 7.06 -18.88 -6.44
N LYS A 107 7.02 -18.75 -7.76
CA LYS A 107 8.06 -18.16 -8.60
C LYS A 107 7.44 -17.15 -9.57
N PRO A 108 8.13 -16.06 -9.91
CA PRO A 108 7.63 -15.11 -10.90
C PRO A 108 7.67 -15.69 -12.32
N LEU A 109 6.67 -15.34 -13.12
CA LEU A 109 6.63 -15.54 -14.57
C LEU A 109 6.56 -14.17 -15.23
N VAL A 110 7.70 -13.52 -15.44
CA VAL A 110 7.77 -12.18 -16.03
C VAL A 110 7.83 -12.30 -17.56
N ASP A 111 6.79 -11.83 -18.26
CA ASP A 111 6.75 -11.75 -19.72
C ASP A 111 7.36 -10.42 -20.22
N ASN A 112 7.13 -9.32 -19.50
CA ASN A 112 7.66 -8.00 -19.84
C ASN A 112 8.34 -7.32 -18.63
N ALA A 113 9.66 -7.46 -18.56
CA ALA A 113 10.48 -6.89 -17.49
C ALA A 113 10.59 -5.36 -17.55
N ASP A 114 10.28 -4.71 -18.69
CA ASP A 114 10.38 -3.26 -18.83
C ASP A 114 9.30 -2.50 -18.03
N VAL A 115 8.19 -3.16 -17.70
CA VAL A 115 7.01 -2.53 -17.08
C VAL A 115 6.54 -3.22 -15.81
N THR A 116 6.75 -4.53 -15.67
CA THR A 116 6.22 -5.30 -14.54
C THR A 116 6.98 -4.99 -13.25
N HIS A 117 6.33 -4.27 -12.35
CA HIS A 117 6.93 -3.78 -11.11
C HIS A 117 6.64 -4.69 -9.91
N HIS A 118 5.39 -5.13 -9.73
CA HIS A 118 5.02 -6.12 -8.73
C HIS A 118 3.78 -6.90 -9.14
N MET A 119 3.60 -8.07 -8.53
CA MET A 119 2.46 -8.96 -8.73
C MET A 119 1.94 -9.43 -7.37
N ILE A 120 0.62 -9.47 -7.22
CA ILE A 120 -0.04 -9.90 -5.98
C ILE A 120 -1.12 -10.92 -6.33
N VAL A 121 -1.21 -12.00 -5.56
CA VAL A 121 -2.30 -12.97 -5.63
C VAL A 121 -3.20 -12.78 -4.43
N PHE A 122 -4.49 -12.53 -4.68
CA PHE A 122 -5.52 -12.44 -3.66
C PHE A 122 -6.38 -13.70 -3.65
N GLY A 123 -6.77 -14.15 -2.46
CA GLY A 123 -7.72 -15.24 -2.27
C GLY A 123 -9.15 -14.76 -2.37
N CYS A 124 -9.98 -15.49 -3.12
CA CYS A 124 -11.37 -15.12 -3.39
C CYS A 124 -12.36 -16.24 -3.01
N GLY A 125 -13.54 -15.82 -2.52
CA GLY A 125 -14.67 -16.72 -2.28
C GLY A 125 -15.38 -17.16 -3.56
N SER A 126 -16.31 -18.11 -3.45
CA SER A 126 -17.10 -18.64 -4.58
C SER A 126 -18.12 -17.64 -5.13
N THR A 127 -18.43 -16.59 -4.37
CA THR A 127 -19.35 -15.49 -4.70
C THR A 127 -18.71 -14.39 -5.54
N VAL A 128 -17.41 -14.48 -5.83
CA VAL A 128 -16.69 -13.47 -6.60
C VAL A 128 -17.33 -13.31 -7.99
N SER A 129 -17.51 -12.07 -8.42
CA SER A 129 -18.04 -11.78 -9.75
C SER A 129 -17.05 -12.23 -10.81
N GLN A 130 -17.40 -13.26 -11.57
CA GLN A 130 -16.59 -13.68 -12.71
C GLN A 130 -16.58 -12.58 -13.78
N ARG A 131 -15.40 -12.29 -14.31
CA ARG A 131 -15.19 -11.29 -15.36
C ARG A 131 -14.44 -11.95 -16.52
N PRO A 132 -14.83 -11.67 -17.77
CA PRO A 132 -14.07 -12.16 -18.91
C PRO A 132 -12.76 -11.37 -19.00
N GLY A 133 -11.65 -12.07 -18.77
CA GLY A 133 -10.30 -11.56 -18.98
C GLY A 133 -9.86 -10.41 -18.04
N PRO A 134 -8.75 -9.74 -18.41
CA PRO A 134 -8.14 -8.66 -17.65
C PRO A 134 -9.00 -7.39 -17.54
N TYR A 135 -8.95 -6.76 -16.37
CA TYR A 135 -9.62 -5.48 -16.10
C TYR A 135 -8.77 -4.57 -15.22
N GLN A 136 -8.85 -3.26 -15.46
CA GLN A 136 -8.16 -2.29 -14.60
C GLN A 136 -8.82 -2.26 -13.21
N CYS A 137 -8.00 -2.36 -12.18
CA CYS A 137 -8.43 -2.43 -10.78
C CYS A 137 -7.73 -1.36 -9.93
N ASN A 138 -8.05 -1.34 -8.64
CA ASN A 138 -7.39 -0.51 -7.63
C ASN A 138 -6.54 -1.40 -6.71
N MET A 139 -6.16 -0.89 -5.54
CA MET A 139 -5.43 -1.62 -4.49
C MET A 139 -5.97 -3.02 -4.19
N VAL A 140 -7.29 -3.19 -4.24
CA VAL A 140 -7.97 -4.47 -4.01
C VAL A 140 -8.74 -4.83 -5.29
N PRO A 141 -8.62 -6.07 -5.80
CA PRO A 141 -9.20 -6.49 -7.07
C PRO A 141 -10.73 -6.58 -7.06
N ASP A 142 -11.32 -7.04 -5.95
CA ASP A 142 -12.76 -7.20 -5.75
C ASP A 142 -13.09 -7.23 -4.24
N ARG A 143 -14.35 -6.94 -3.88
CA ARG A 143 -14.78 -6.98 -2.47
C ARG A 143 -14.71 -8.39 -1.87
N GLU A 144 -14.84 -9.42 -2.70
CA GLU A 144 -14.75 -10.82 -2.32
C GLU A 144 -13.31 -11.37 -2.34
N CYS A 145 -12.33 -10.53 -2.70
CA CYS A 145 -10.93 -10.89 -2.90
C CYS A 145 -10.01 -10.00 -2.03
N GLN A 146 -10.12 -10.11 -0.71
CA GLN A 146 -9.41 -9.20 0.22
C GLN A 146 -8.16 -9.79 0.85
N ASP A 147 -8.04 -11.12 0.89
CA ASP A 147 -6.92 -11.76 1.55
C ASP A 147 -5.73 -11.82 0.59
N ILE A 148 -4.62 -11.19 0.98
CA ILE A 148 -3.38 -11.25 0.23
C ILE A 148 -2.72 -12.60 0.55
N LEU A 149 -2.44 -13.38 -0.49
CA LEU A 149 -1.82 -14.70 -0.37
C LEU A 149 -0.35 -14.65 -0.77
N LEU A 150 -0.05 -14.17 -1.97
CA LEU A 150 1.32 -14.16 -2.48
C LEU A 150 1.69 -12.76 -2.95
N THR A 151 2.96 -12.42 -2.79
CA THR A 151 3.51 -11.16 -3.25
C THR A 151 4.81 -11.40 -4.01
N TRP A 152 4.99 -10.69 -5.13
CA TRP A 152 6.25 -10.63 -5.83
C TRP A 152 6.54 -9.19 -6.22
N THR A 153 7.81 -8.82 -6.18
CA THR A 153 8.31 -7.52 -6.66
C THR A 153 9.68 -7.73 -7.30
N MET A 154 10.09 -6.80 -8.15
CA MET A 154 11.38 -6.85 -8.84
C MET A 154 12.52 -7.21 -7.89
N GLY A 155 13.43 -8.08 -8.35
CA GLY A 155 14.55 -8.59 -7.54
C GLY A 155 14.22 -9.81 -6.67
N SER A 156 12.94 -10.14 -6.45
CA SER A 156 12.58 -11.36 -5.70
C SER A 156 12.68 -12.63 -6.56
N LYS A 157 13.26 -13.69 -5.99
CA LYS A 157 13.28 -15.04 -6.60
C LYS A 157 11.93 -15.78 -6.48
N GLY A 158 10.98 -15.24 -5.72
CA GLY A 158 9.68 -15.88 -5.42
C GLY A 158 9.40 -15.94 -3.92
N GLU A 159 8.49 -16.83 -3.51
CA GLU A 159 8.16 -17.08 -2.10
C GLU A 159 8.37 -18.55 -1.72
N CYS A 160 8.96 -18.77 -0.54
CA CYS A 160 9.09 -20.08 0.09
C CYS A 160 8.45 -19.96 1.46
N LEU A 161 7.32 -20.63 1.67
CA LEU A 161 6.59 -20.55 2.93
C LEU A 161 7.18 -21.47 3.98
N HIS A 162 7.01 -21.08 5.25
CA HIS A 162 7.49 -21.85 6.38
C HIS A 162 6.92 -23.28 6.35
N LYS A 163 7.72 -24.28 6.73
CA LYS A 163 7.39 -25.71 6.63
C LYS A 163 6.07 -26.13 7.32
N GLU A 164 5.58 -25.33 8.25
CA GLU A 164 4.34 -25.57 9.00
C GLU A 164 3.10 -24.89 8.41
N GLU A 165 3.24 -24.05 7.37
CA GLU A 165 2.15 -23.23 6.85
C GLU A 165 1.97 -23.33 5.32
N GLY A 166 0.74 -23.14 4.86
CA GLY A 166 0.42 -22.93 3.45
C GLY A 166 -0.87 -22.14 3.26
N PHE A 167 -1.06 -21.51 2.10
CA PHE A 167 -2.32 -20.83 1.79
C PHE A 167 -3.37 -21.86 1.34
N ARG A 168 -4.52 -21.87 2.01
CA ARG A 168 -5.56 -22.86 1.82
C ARG A 168 -6.39 -22.62 0.56
N MET A 169 -6.32 -23.54 -0.39
CA MET A 169 -7.04 -23.49 -1.67
C MET A 169 -8.01 -24.68 -1.79
N GLY A 170 -9.10 -24.50 -2.52
CA GLY A 170 -10.08 -25.54 -2.82
C GLY A 170 -11.29 -25.53 -1.89
N SER A 171 -11.89 -26.70 -1.63
CA SER A 171 -13.22 -26.84 -1.04
C SER A 171 -13.36 -26.25 0.37
N LYS A 172 -12.27 -26.16 1.14
CA LYS A 172 -12.25 -25.58 2.50
C LYS A 172 -11.47 -24.27 2.59
N GLY A 173 -11.07 -23.72 1.44
CA GLY A 173 -10.27 -22.50 1.34
C GLY A 173 -10.81 -21.57 0.27
N TYR A 174 -9.90 -20.86 -0.41
CA TYR A 174 -10.26 -20.03 -1.54
C TYR A 174 -10.55 -20.88 -2.77
N THR A 175 -11.65 -20.58 -3.46
CA THR A 175 -12.07 -21.31 -4.68
C THR A 175 -11.66 -20.58 -5.95
N HIS A 176 -11.31 -19.30 -5.82
CA HIS A 176 -10.82 -18.46 -6.89
C HIS A 176 -9.64 -17.65 -6.37
N VAL A 177 -8.85 -17.11 -7.29
CA VAL A 177 -7.80 -16.14 -7.01
C VAL A 177 -7.96 -14.94 -7.90
N ALA A 178 -7.50 -13.79 -7.45
CA ALA A 178 -7.31 -12.63 -8.32
C ALA A 178 -5.81 -12.35 -8.42
N LEU A 179 -5.27 -12.45 -9.64
CA LEU A 179 -3.92 -11.97 -9.95
C LEU A 179 -4.02 -10.47 -10.23
N GLN A 180 -3.19 -9.69 -9.55
CA GLN A 180 -3.00 -8.27 -9.80
C GLN A 180 -1.56 -8.03 -10.26
N VAL A 181 -1.40 -7.37 -11.40
CA VAL A 181 -0.12 -6.94 -11.95
C VAL A 181 -0.07 -5.42 -11.94
N HIS A 182 0.93 -4.86 -11.27
CA HIS A 182 1.20 -3.43 -11.29
C HIS A 182 2.30 -3.13 -12.32
N TRP A 183 1.93 -2.35 -13.33
CA TRP A 183 2.85 -1.84 -14.33
C TRP A 183 3.29 -0.42 -14.02
N ASN A 184 4.60 -0.20 -14.10
CA ASN A 184 5.23 1.12 -14.04
C ASN A 184 5.76 1.50 -15.42
N ASN A 185 4.90 2.09 -16.26
CA ASN A 185 5.24 2.52 -17.61
C ASN A 185 5.68 3.99 -17.60
N ILE A 186 6.85 4.25 -17.01
CA ILE A 186 7.41 5.60 -16.78
C ILE A 186 7.44 6.42 -18.09
N ASN A 187 7.80 5.77 -19.19
CA ASN A 187 7.92 6.36 -20.52
C ASN A 187 6.59 6.46 -21.28
N GLN A 188 5.48 6.01 -20.68
CA GLN A 188 4.13 6.05 -21.26
C GLN A 188 4.07 5.46 -22.68
N ARG A 189 4.82 4.39 -22.92
CA ARG A 189 4.85 3.73 -24.23
C ARG A 189 3.55 2.98 -24.45
N SER A 190 2.94 3.16 -25.61
CA SER A 190 1.70 2.46 -25.98
C SER A 190 1.95 1.07 -26.56
N THR A 191 3.19 0.74 -26.94
CA THR A 191 3.56 -0.50 -27.64
C THR A 191 3.74 -1.70 -26.72
N TYR A 192 3.80 -1.49 -25.41
CA TYR A 192 4.01 -2.57 -24.47
C TYR A 192 2.81 -3.51 -24.39
N VAL A 193 3.13 -4.80 -24.33
CA VAL A 193 2.19 -5.89 -24.11
C VAL A 193 2.80 -6.75 -23.02
N ASP A 194 1.97 -7.25 -22.11
CA ASP A 194 2.41 -8.08 -21.01
C ASP A 194 1.39 -9.18 -20.71
N GLY A 195 1.90 -10.37 -20.43
CA GLY A 195 1.15 -11.52 -19.89
C GLY A 195 1.88 -12.11 -18.70
N SER A 196 2.47 -11.26 -17.85
CA SER A 196 3.18 -11.69 -16.65
C SER A 196 2.24 -12.37 -15.65
N GLY A 197 2.82 -13.16 -14.74
CA GLY A 197 2.08 -13.90 -13.74
C GLY A 197 2.96 -14.54 -12.68
N ILE A 198 2.37 -15.43 -11.90
CA ILE A 198 3.03 -16.16 -10.83
C ILE A 198 2.79 -17.65 -11.04
N GLN A 199 3.87 -18.44 -11.03
CA GLN A 199 3.79 -19.88 -10.89
C GLN A 199 3.65 -20.22 -9.41
N VAL A 200 2.54 -20.84 -9.04
CA VAL A 200 2.30 -21.30 -7.67
C VAL A 200 2.63 -22.78 -7.54
N PHE A 201 3.17 -23.16 -6.39
CA PHE A 201 3.50 -24.54 -6.06
C PHE A 201 2.62 -25.00 -4.90
N TYR A 202 1.95 -26.14 -5.04
CA TYR A 202 0.93 -26.59 -4.11
C TYR A 202 0.93 -28.10 -3.91
N THR A 203 0.41 -28.54 -2.76
CA THR A 203 0.31 -29.97 -2.38
C THR A 203 -1.02 -30.25 -1.70
N ASN A 204 -1.52 -31.48 -1.82
CA ASN A 204 -2.67 -31.98 -1.06
C ASN A 204 -2.26 -32.53 0.33
N LYS A 205 -0.96 -32.65 0.62
CA LYS A 205 -0.44 -32.91 1.95
C LYS A 205 -0.44 -31.61 2.75
N LEU A 206 -1.60 -31.28 3.32
CA LEU A 206 -1.77 -30.06 4.09
C LEU A 206 -0.73 -29.94 5.20
N ARG A 207 -0.10 -28.77 5.28
CA ARG A 207 0.74 -28.39 6.41
C ARG A 207 -0.16 -28.07 7.62
N LYS A 208 0.47 -27.91 8.78
CA LYS A 208 -0.23 -27.81 10.07
C LYS A 208 -1.18 -26.60 10.15
N TYR A 209 -0.82 -25.48 9.53
CA TYR A 209 -1.56 -24.24 9.64
C TYR A 209 -1.85 -23.61 8.28
N ASP A 210 -3.01 -22.98 8.19
CA ASP A 210 -3.32 -22.08 7.08
C ASP A 210 -2.60 -20.74 7.30
N SER A 211 -2.06 -20.14 6.24
CA SER A 211 -1.33 -18.87 6.26
C SER A 211 -2.18 -17.72 5.68
N VAL A 212 -1.85 -16.48 6.04
CA VAL A 212 -2.39 -15.25 5.42
C VAL A 212 -1.37 -14.10 5.59
N ILE A 213 -1.53 -13.02 4.82
CA ILE A 213 -0.69 -11.82 4.91
C ILE A 213 -1.50 -10.65 5.51
N MET A 214 -1.03 -10.11 6.64
CA MET A 214 -1.50 -8.84 7.21
C MET A 214 -0.64 -7.67 6.73
N VAL A 215 -1.26 -6.52 6.53
CA VAL A 215 -0.62 -5.26 6.17
C VAL A 215 -0.67 -4.30 7.34
N VAL A 216 0.50 -3.79 7.75
CA VAL A 216 0.65 -2.72 8.76
C VAL A 216 1.28 -1.49 8.12
N GLY A 217 1.01 -0.30 8.65
CA GLY A 217 1.57 0.96 8.13
C GLY A 217 0.55 2.09 7.99
N GLN A 218 0.93 3.16 7.30
CA GLN A 218 0.20 4.43 7.28
C GLN A 218 -0.47 4.67 5.92
N LYS A 219 -1.76 5.03 5.94
CA LYS A 219 -2.60 5.36 4.78
C LYS A 219 -2.77 6.87 4.53
N TYR A 220 -2.13 7.70 5.33
CA TYR A 220 -2.05 9.15 5.13
C TYR A 220 -0.60 9.61 5.16
N LEU A 221 -0.13 10.19 4.05
CA LEU A 221 1.16 10.86 3.97
C LEU A 221 0.96 12.29 3.47
N GLU A 222 1.71 13.21 4.06
CA GLU A 222 1.83 14.60 3.65
C GLU A 222 3.27 15.01 3.92
N LEU A 223 4.16 14.65 3.00
CA LEU A 223 5.60 14.88 3.13
C LEU A 223 5.92 16.27 2.58
N PRO A 224 6.48 17.19 3.39
CA PRO A 224 6.82 18.53 2.95
C PRO A 224 7.90 18.51 1.85
N PRO A 225 7.92 19.51 0.95
CA PRO A 225 8.98 19.65 -0.05
C PRO A 225 10.34 19.95 0.60
N ASN A 226 11.42 19.49 -0.03
CA ASN A 226 12.81 19.78 0.34
C ASN A 226 13.19 19.48 1.81
N ALA A 227 12.54 18.50 2.45
CA ALA A 227 12.88 18.09 3.80
C ALA A 227 13.93 16.97 3.78
N PRO A 228 15.06 17.12 4.52
CA PRO A 228 16.12 16.12 4.56
C PRO A 228 15.65 14.81 5.19
N VAL A 229 14.81 14.90 6.23
CA VAL A 229 14.27 13.77 6.97
C VAL A 229 12.81 14.07 7.29
N VAL A 230 11.92 13.15 6.93
CA VAL A 230 10.51 13.16 7.34
C VAL A 230 10.17 11.79 7.90
N THR A 231 9.71 11.73 9.14
CA THR A 231 9.33 10.48 9.80
C THR A 231 7.82 10.40 9.94
N VAL A 232 7.26 9.27 9.53
CA VAL A 232 5.84 8.97 9.64
C VAL A 232 5.65 7.67 10.40
N ASN A 233 4.74 7.71 11.37
CA ASN A 233 4.45 6.57 12.23
C ASN A 233 3.05 6.00 11.95
N SER A 234 2.90 4.72 12.23
CA SER A 234 1.63 4.00 12.30
C SER A 234 1.69 3.00 13.44
N SER A 235 0.53 2.68 14.00
CA SER A 235 0.39 1.64 15.01
C SER A 235 -0.81 0.74 14.70
N CYS A 236 -0.58 -0.57 14.81
CA CYS A 236 -1.63 -1.54 15.08
C CYS A 236 -1.69 -1.73 16.60
N PRO A 237 -2.53 -0.97 17.33
CA PRO A 237 -2.51 -0.97 18.79
C PRO A 237 -3.02 -2.29 19.38
N ALA A 238 -2.73 -2.48 20.67
CA ALA A 238 -3.20 -3.59 21.51
C ALA A 238 -4.68 -3.94 21.29
N PHE A 239 -5.55 -2.92 21.31
CA PHE A 239 -6.99 -3.08 21.07
C PHE A 239 -7.31 -3.66 19.68
N CYS A 240 -6.54 -3.34 18.64
CA CYS A 240 -6.73 -3.92 17.31
C CYS A 240 -6.36 -5.40 17.33
N THR A 241 -5.16 -5.76 17.78
CA THR A 241 -4.69 -7.14 17.78
C THR A 241 -5.56 -8.03 18.68
N GLU A 242 -6.00 -7.53 19.82
CA GLU A 242 -6.94 -8.20 20.73
C GLU A 242 -8.27 -8.56 20.04
N ASN A 243 -8.69 -7.75 19.06
CA ASN A 243 -9.97 -7.93 18.38
C ASN A 243 -9.85 -8.53 16.97
N MET A 244 -8.62 -8.60 16.45
CA MET A 244 -8.30 -9.30 15.20
C MET A 244 -7.98 -10.76 15.46
N PHE A 245 -7.43 -11.10 16.64
CA PHE A 245 -6.94 -12.43 16.94
C PHE A 245 -7.55 -12.99 18.24
N GLN A 246 -8.02 -14.22 18.18
CA GLN A 246 -8.52 -14.96 19.35
C GLN A 246 -7.41 -15.73 20.07
N LYS A 247 -6.32 -16.03 19.34
CA LYS A 247 -5.14 -16.77 19.82
C LYS A 247 -3.88 -16.11 19.27
N PRO A 248 -2.70 -16.38 19.84
CA PRO A 248 -1.45 -15.90 19.27
C PRO A 248 -1.29 -16.30 17.80
N ILE A 249 -0.70 -15.39 17.03
CA ILE A 249 -0.23 -15.63 15.66
C ILE A 249 1.29 -15.65 15.64
N PHE A 250 1.85 -16.20 14.57
CA PHE A 250 3.26 -16.48 14.41
C PHE A 250 3.70 -15.94 13.04
N ILE A 251 4.42 -14.82 13.05
CA ILE A 251 4.94 -14.19 11.83
C ILE A 251 6.15 -14.99 11.34
N THR A 252 6.07 -15.48 10.10
CA THR A 252 7.10 -16.31 9.47
C THR A 252 7.91 -15.54 8.44
N ARG A 253 7.35 -14.47 7.90
CA ARG A 253 8.01 -13.61 6.92
C ARG A 253 7.49 -12.18 7.00
N ALA A 254 8.38 -11.24 6.72
CA ALA A 254 8.05 -9.83 6.65
C ALA A 254 8.82 -9.13 5.50
N VAL A 255 8.19 -8.13 4.90
CA VAL A 255 8.83 -7.25 3.89
C VAL A 255 8.27 -5.83 4.02
N ASN A 256 9.18 -4.85 3.93
CA ASN A 256 8.85 -3.42 3.97
C ASN A 256 8.61 -2.87 2.55
N HIS A 257 7.75 -1.86 2.45
CA HIS A 257 7.38 -1.24 1.18
C HIS A 257 7.14 0.27 1.31
N MET A 258 7.95 1.04 0.59
CA MET A 258 7.82 2.47 0.31
C MET A 258 8.13 2.69 -1.18
N HIS A 259 7.94 3.91 -1.70
CA HIS A 259 8.42 4.26 -3.04
C HIS A 259 9.81 4.93 -2.96
N THR A 260 10.16 5.70 -3.98
CA THR A 260 11.53 6.16 -4.28
C THR A 260 12.14 7.11 -3.25
N LEU A 261 11.33 7.78 -2.43
CA LEU A 261 11.77 8.72 -1.41
C LEU A 261 12.04 8.05 -0.07
N GLY A 262 11.65 6.77 0.10
CA GLY A 262 11.93 5.97 1.28
C GLY A 262 13.44 5.85 1.55
N LYS A 263 13.82 5.88 2.82
CA LYS A 263 15.22 5.77 3.29
C LYS A 263 15.42 4.77 4.39
N LYS A 264 14.47 4.67 5.33
CA LYS A 264 14.51 3.70 6.44
C LYS A 264 13.12 3.24 6.78
N GLN A 265 12.97 1.97 7.15
CA GLN A 265 11.70 1.48 7.67
C GLN A 265 11.91 0.43 8.76
N GLN A 266 11.14 0.56 9.83
CA GLN A 266 11.17 -0.36 10.96
C GLN A 266 9.75 -0.78 11.33
N VAL A 267 9.59 -2.06 11.63
CA VAL A 267 8.41 -2.60 12.29
C VAL A 267 8.83 -3.21 13.61
N ALA A 268 8.22 -2.78 14.70
CA ALA A 268 8.57 -3.21 16.05
C ALA A 268 7.34 -3.76 16.79
N LEU A 269 7.56 -4.83 17.54
CA LEU A 269 6.57 -5.46 18.41
C LEU A 269 6.72 -4.95 19.84
N TYR A 270 5.59 -4.58 20.44
CA TYR A 270 5.47 -4.14 21.82
C TYR A 270 4.44 -5.00 22.55
N ARG A 271 4.66 -5.24 23.84
CA ARG A 271 3.79 -6.01 24.73
C ARG A 271 3.71 -5.30 26.07
N ASP A 272 2.49 -5.05 26.55
CA ASP A 272 2.24 -4.34 27.81
C ASP A 272 2.98 -2.99 27.88
N GLY A 273 3.09 -2.30 26.74
CA GLY A 273 3.81 -1.03 26.59
C GLY A 273 5.35 -1.14 26.48
N GLY A 274 5.93 -2.31 26.74
CA GLY A 274 7.35 -2.58 26.61
C GLY A 274 7.76 -3.05 25.22
N PHE A 275 8.93 -2.63 24.75
CA PHE A 275 9.52 -3.12 23.51
C PHE A 275 9.89 -4.61 23.65
N VAL A 276 9.49 -5.43 22.68
CA VAL A 276 9.83 -6.87 22.62
C VAL A 276 10.98 -7.10 21.66
N GLN A 277 10.79 -6.78 20.38
CA GLN A 277 11.79 -6.92 19.32
C GLN A 277 11.39 -6.17 18.05
N ASN A 278 12.34 -5.99 17.14
CA ASN A 278 12.05 -5.58 15.76
C ASN A 278 11.59 -6.79 14.94
N ILE A 279 10.47 -6.64 14.23
CA ILE A 279 10.03 -7.58 13.18
C ILE A 279 10.81 -7.28 11.89
N THR A 280 10.96 -6.01 11.52
CA THR A 280 11.84 -5.57 10.41
C THR A 280 12.66 -4.36 10.83
N ASN A 281 13.85 -4.18 10.27
CA ASN A 281 14.71 -3.03 10.55
C ASN A 281 15.62 -2.69 9.36
N ASP A 282 15.07 -1.99 8.36
CA ASP A 282 15.83 -1.52 7.21
C ASP A 282 16.44 -0.15 7.52
N GLU A 283 17.70 -0.15 7.97
CA GLU A 283 18.46 1.09 8.21
C GLU A 283 18.87 1.80 6.92
N VAL A 284 18.91 1.05 5.82
CA VAL A 284 19.11 1.54 4.45
C VAL A 284 18.08 0.83 3.58
N TYR A 285 16.97 1.52 3.31
CA TYR A 285 15.91 1.03 2.44
C TYR A 285 16.19 1.36 0.97
N ASP A 286 16.06 0.38 0.09
CA ASP A 286 16.07 0.55 -1.36
C ASP A 286 14.80 -0.05 -1.98
N TYR A 287 14.04 0.80 -2.66
CA TYR A 287 12.84 0.45 -3.40
C TYR A 287 13.08 -0.67 -4.45
N ASN A 288 14.25 -0.69 -5.09
CA ASN A 288 14.56 -1.66 -6.15
C ASN A 288 15.10 -2.99 -5.62
N SER A 289 15.46 -3.06 -4.33
CA SER A 289 16.06 -4.25 -3.72
C SER A 289 15.43 -4.53 -2.35
N PRO A 290 14.14 -4.90 -2.32
CA PRO A 290 13.43 -5.17 -1.07
C PRO A 290 14.04 -6.35 -0.32
N PHE A 291 14.27 -6.16 0.98
CA PHE A 291 14.78 -7.22 1.85
C PHE A 291 13.62 -8.05 2.42
N PHE A 292 13.70 -9.38 2.23
CA PHE A 292 12.71 -10.32 2.75
C PHE A 292 13.21 -10.97 4.03
N TYR A 293 12.63 -10.59 5.16
CA TYR A 293 12.87 -11.24 6.44
C TYR A 293 12.16 -12.60 6.46
N ARG A 294 12.87 -13.68 6.75
CA ARG A 294 12.32 -15.02 6.95
C ARG A 294 12.70 -15.51 8.34
N PHE A 295 11.75 -16.07 9.06
CA PHE A 295 11.91 -16.48 10.44
C PHE A 295 11.73 -18.00 10.57
N ASP A 296 12.84 -18.74 10.68
CA ASP A 296 12.80 -20.18 10.98
C ASP A 296 12.18 -20.46 12.36
N LYS A 297 12.34 -19.51 13.28
CA LYS A 297 11.59 -19.44 14.54
C LYS A 297 10.59 -18.29 14.41
N PRO A 298 9.31 -18.58 14.13
CA PRO A 298 8.31 -17.54 13.92
C PRO A 298 8.18 -16.59 15.12
N ILE A 299 7.89 -15.32 14.84
CA ILE A 299 7.69 -14.30 15.87
C ILE A 299 6.26 -14.37 16.40
N GLU A 300 6.10 -14.67 17.69
CA GLU A 300 4.81 -14.72 18.37
C GLU A 300 4.26 -13.30 18.62
N VAL A 301 3.06 -13.03 18.09
CA VAL A 301 2.24 -11.86 18.42
C VAL A 301 0.99 -12.33 19.15
N ARG A 302 0.76 -11.79 20.35
CA ARG A 302 -0.39 -12.14 21.20
C ARG A 302 -1.53 -11.14 20.99
N PRO A 303 -2.79 -11.58 21.17
CA PRO A 303 -3.90 -10.64 21.36
C PRO A 303 -3.54 -9.64 22.47
N GLY A 304 -3.62 -8.33 22.18
CA GLY A 304 -3.21 -7.26 23.11
C GLY A 304 -1.80 -6.70 22.87
N ASP A 305 -1.01 -7.28 21.96
CA ASP A 305 0.27 -6.69 21.55
C ASP A 305 0.08 -5.49 20.61
N GLU A 306 1.06 -4.59 20.56
CA GLU A 306 1.10 -3.47 19.62
C GLU A 306 2.19 -3.69 18.55
N ILE A 307 1.86 -3.44 17.28
CA ILE A 307 2.83 -3.43 16.18
C ILE A 307 2.99 -2.00 15.68
N ARG A 308 4.19 -1.42 15.87
CA ARG A 308 4.52 -0.07 15.42
C ARG A 308 5.28 -0.11 14.12
N THR A 309 4.91 0.75 13.17
CA THR A 309 5.61 0.95 11.90
C THR A 309 6.14 2.38 11.85
N THR A 310 7.42 2.52 11.53
CA THR A 310 8.10 3.82 11.37
C THR A 310 8.70 3.87 9.96
N CYS A 311 8.28 4.83 9.15
CA CYS A 311 8.77 5.07 7.80
C CYS A 311 9.52 6.42 7.77
N THR A 312 10.74 6.43 7.24
CA THR A 312 11.58 7.63 7.11
C THR A 312 11.87 7.92 5.65
N TYR A 313 11.61 9.16 5.23
CA TYR A 313 11.77 9.65 3.86
C TYR A 313 12.78 10.78 3.78
N SER A 314 13.26 11.05 2.56
CA SER A 314 13.95 12.28 2.20
C SER A 314 13.31 12.88 0.95
N THR A 315 12.86 14.12 1.03
CA THR A 315 12.22 14.86 -0.07
C THR A 315 13.13 15.96 -0.63
N VAL A 316 14.44 15.89 -0.37
CA VAL A 316 15.45 16.81 -0.92
C VAL A 316 15.39 16.81 -2.44
N GLY A 317 15.26 17.99 -3.04
CA GLY A 317 15.13 18.15 -4.49
C GLY A 317 13.70 18.05 -5.02
N ILE A 318 12.72 17.76 -4.16
CA ILE A 318 11.30 17.76 -4.51
C ILE A 318 10.68 19.10 -4.12
N ASN A 319 10.11 19.80 -5.12
CA ASN A 319 9.55 21.15 -4.97
C ASN A 319 8.04 21.19 -4.67
N ARG A 320 7.42 20.05 -4.42
CA ARG A 320 5.99 19.93 -4.07
C ARG A 320 5.80 19.02 -2.86
N THR A 321 4.68 19.18 -2.16
CA THR A 321 4.25 18.21 -1.15
C THR A 321 3.94 16.87 -1.81
N ILE A 322 4.41 15.79 -1.20
CA ILE A 322 4.15 14.42 -1.64
C ILE A 322 3.11 13.80 -0.72
N PHE A 323 2.06 13.23 -1.32
CA PHE A 323 0.97 12.61 -0.58
C PHE A 323 1.04 11.09 -0.68
N TYR A 324 0.20 10.42 0.09
CA TYR A 324 -0.06 9.00 -0.08
C TYR A 324 -0.63 8.75 -1.49
N GLY A 325 -0.09 7.76 -2.20
CA GLY A 325 -0.61 7.39 -3.52
C GLY A 325 -0.04 6.08 -4.04
N VAL A 326 -0.68 5.54 -5.07
CA VAL A 326 -0.31 4.25 -5.69
C VAL A 326 0.73 4.39 -6.80
N SER A 327 1.01 5.62 -7.25
CA SER A 327 2.00 5.88 -8.28
C SER A 327 3.39 6.03 -7.67
N ILE A 328 4.43 5.68 -8.43
CA ILE A 328 5.84 5.90 -8.06
C ILE A 328 6.17 7.38 -7.79
N LYS A 329 5.34 8.31 -8.29
CA LYS A 329 5.49 9.76 -8.05
C LYS A 329 4.89 10.21 -6.71
N ASP A 330 4.13 9.35 -6.05
CA ASP A 330 3.59 9.53 -4.71
C ASP A 330 4.33 8.60 -3.75
N GLU A 331 3.92 8.50 -2.48
CA GLU A 331 4.57 7.62 -1.50
C GLU A 331 3.62 6.64 -0.81
N MET A 332 4.21 5.59 -0.23
CA MET A 332 3.54 4.58 0.59
C MET A 332 4.36 4.25 1.84
N CYS A 333 3.68 3.78 2.89
CA CYS A 333 4.29 3.28 4.12
C CYS A 333 3.61 1.98 4.52
N TYR A 334 4.12 0.84 4.07
CA TYR A 334 3.53 -0.46 4.37
C TYR A 334 4.55 -1.52 4.73
N SER A 335 4.15 -2.49 5.54
CA SER A 335 4.85 -3.76 5.70
C SER A 335 3.85 -4.91 5.56
N PHE A 336 4.28 -5.95 4.86
CA PHE A 336 3.50 -7.18 4.65
C PHE A 336 4.05 -8.25 5.59
N LEU A 337 3.21 -8.75 6.49
CA LEU A 337 3.56 -9.73 7.52
C LEU A 337 2.80 -11.02 7.22
N THR A 338 3.52 -12.05 6.75
CA THR A 338 2.99 -13.40 6.56
C THR A 338 2.96 -14.11 7.91
N TYR A 339 1.81 -14.68 8.29
CA TYR A 339 1.66 -15.36 9.56
C TYR A 339 0.71 -16.55 9.51
N PHE A 340 0.83 -17.40 10.53
CA PHE A 340 -0.12 -18.46 10.84
C PHE A 340 -0.47 -18.48 12.34
N PRO A 341 -1.54 -19.17 12.78
CA PRO A 341 -2.63 -19.67 11.95
C PRO A 341 -3.46 -18.51 11.39
N HIS A 342 -3.97 -18.67 10.18
CA HIS A 342 -4.99 -17.78 9.62
C HIS A 342 -6.20 -17.82 10.56
N GLN A 343 -6.52 -16.65 11.11
CA GLN A 343 -7.70 -16.41 11.92
C GLN A 343 -8.62 -15.49 11.14
N ARG A 344 -9.92 -15.79 11.15
CA ARG A 344 -10.91 -14.98 10.44
C ARG A 344 -10.96 -13.58 11.06
N SER A 345 -10.30 -12.64 10.42
CA SER A 345 -10.33 -11.21 10.75
C SER A 345 -11.31 -10.48 9.82
N TYR A 346 -11.83 -9.34 10.28
CA TYR A 346 -12.67 -8.47 9.46
C TYR A 346 -11.87 -7.67 8.42
N THR A 347 -10.55 -7.61 8.58
CA THR A 347 -9.64 -6.97 7.63
C THR A 347 -8.22 -7.50 7.82
N GLN A 348 -7.47 -7.60 6.72
CA GLN A 348 -6.03 -7.84 6.76
C GLN A 348 -5.22 -6.55 6.96
N PHE A 349 -5.87 -5.39 7.03
CA PHE A 349 -5.19 -4.11 7.17
C PHE A 349 -5.26 -3.61 8.62
N CYS A 350 -4.16 -3.75 9.36
CA CYS A 350 -3.97 -3.07 10.63
C CYS A 350 -3.10 -1.82 10.44
N THR A 351 -3.71 -0.84 9.78
CA THR A 351 -3.06 0.41 9.35
C THR A 351 -3.66 1.59 10.09
N THR A 352 -3.02 2.76 10.02
CA THR A 352 -3.62 4.02 10.46
C THR A 352 -3.90 4.94 9.28
N PHE A 353 -4.80 5.90 9.46
CA PHE A 353 -4.97 7.06 8.61
C PHE A 353 -4.83 8.27 9.53
N LYS A 354 -3.70 8.98 9.45
CA LYS A 354 -3.26 9.90 10.52
C LYS A 354 -3.24 9.12 11.85
N ASP A 355 -3.94 9.63 12.85
CA ASP A 355 -4.11 9.02 14.17
C ASP A 355 -5.27 8.01 14.21
N THR A 356 -6.15 8.00 13.19
CA THR A 356 -7.30 7.08 13.15
C THR A 356 -6.84 5.65 12.87
N GLN A 357 -7.19 4.69 13.73
CA GLN A 357 -6.88 3.28 13.47
C GLN A 357 -7.89 2.64 12.53
N VAL A 358 -7.41 2.08 11.41
CA VAL A 358 -8.26 1.53 10.36
C VAL A 358 -9.03 0.31 10.86
N CYS A 359 -8.43 -0.52 11.73
CA CYS A 359 -9.08 -1.70 12.29
C CYS A 359 -10.43 -1.33 12.95
N LYS A 360 -10.47 -0.24 13.73
CA LYS A 360 -11.61 0.22 14.52
C LYS A 360 -12.81 0.54 13.63
N ARG A 361 -12.57 0.95 12.38
CA ARG A 361 -13.62 1.21 11.39
C ARG A 361 -14.29 -0.03 10.82
N TYR A 362 -13.65 -1.20 10.92
CA TYR A 362 -14.12 -2.46 10.34
C TYR A 362 -14.61 -3.45 11.41
N LEU A 363 -14.27 -3.25 12.69
CA LEU A 363 -14.75 -4.09 13.79
C LEU A 363 -16.30 -4.03 13.89
N PRO A 364 -17.02 -5.16 13.73
CA PRO A 364 -18.48 -5.16 13.78
C PRO A 364 -19.06 -4.77 15.13
N ARG A 365 -18.34 -5.06 16.23
CA ARG A 365 -18.77 -4.66 17.58
C ARG A 365 -18.99 -3.15 17.70
N LEU A 366 -18.29 -2.37 16.87
CA LEU A 366 -18.39 -0.91 16.87
C LEU A 366 -19.47 -0.42 15.91
N GLN A 367 -20.04 -1.28 15.07
CA GLN A 367 -21.12 -0.94 14.13
C GLN A 367 -20.85 0.32 13.26
N GLY A 368 -19.57 0.64 13.03
CA GLY A 368 -19.16 1.85 12.29
C GLY A 368 -19.10 3.12 13.14
N VAL A 369 -19.15 3.02 14.46
CA VAL A 369 -18.95 4.10 15.43
C VAL A 369 -17.48 4.16 15.85
N TYR A 370 -16.90 5.35 15.88
CA TYR A 370 -15.54 5.63 16.33
C TYR A 370 -15.61 6.78 17.34
N ASP A 371 -15.37 6.52 18.63
CA ASP A 371 -15.44 7.53 19.70
C ASP A 371 -16.69 8.41 19.56
N ASP A 372 -17.87 7.74 19.60
CA ASP A 372 -19.21 8.32 19.44
C ASP A 372 -19.53 8.93 18.06
N CYS A 373 -18.60 8.91 17.11
CA CYS A 373 -18.87 9.28 15.73
C CYS A 373 -19.33 8.08 14.89
N SER A 374 -20.60 8.05 14.49
CA SER A 374 -21.08 7.15 13.43
C SER A 374 -20.63 7.64 12.05
N TRP A 375 -19.32 7.54 11.77
CA TRP A 375 -18.69 8.21 10.63
C TRP A 375 -19.31 7.84 9.29
N ARG A 376 -19.76 6.58 9.11
CA ARG A 376 -20.44 6.14 7.88
C ARG A 376 -21.79 6.80 7.71
N ALA A 377 -22.57 6.94 8.79
CA ALA A 377 -23.86 7.62 8.72
C ALA A 377 -23.65 9.11 8.46
N PHE A 378 -22.66 9.71 9.13
CA PHE A 378 -22.29 11.11 8.98
C PHE A 378 -21.92 11.47 7.53
N ILE A 379 -20.94 10.79 6.93
CA ILE A 379 -20.47 11.14 5.58
C ILE A 379 -21.49 10.84 4.47
N ASN A 380 -22.40 9.88 4.69
CA ASN A 380 -23.41 9.48 3.72
C ASN A 380 -24.77 10.16 3.95
N GLY A 381 -24.85 11.15 4.84
CA GLY A 381 -26.09 11.89 5.10
C GLY A 381 -27.22 11.06 5.73
N LYS A 382 -26.88 10.00 6.47
CA LYS A 382 -27.84 9.18 7.24
C LYS A 382 -27.92 9.57 8.71
N ASP A 383 -27.03 10.45 9.15
CA ASP A 383 -27.06 11.08 10.47
C ASP A 383 -27.91 12.36 10.40
N MET A 384 -29.12 12.32 10.98
CA MET A 384 -30.06 13.45 10.92
C MET A 384 -29.53 14.70 11.62
N THR A 385 -28.75 14.53 12.70
CA THR A 385 -28.11 15.64 13.41
C THR A 385 -27.11 16.32 12.49
N ALA A 386 -26.27 15.55 11.81
CA ALA A 386 -25.31 16.06 10.84
C ALA A 386 -25.98 16.76 9.65
N VAL A 387 -27.10 16.22 9.15
CA VAL A 387 -27.88 16.81 8.06
C VAL A 387 -28.43 18.18 8.45
N GLU A 388 -29.04 18.30 9.63
CA GLU A 388 -29.60 19.57 10.10
C GLU A 388 -28.51 20.62 10.35
N MET A 389 -27.39 20.21 10.97
CA MET A 389 -26.24 21.10 11.18
C MET A 389 -25.65 21.59 9.86
N THR A 390 -25.58 20.72 8.85
CA THR A 390 -25.11 21.08 7.51
C THR A 390 -26.05 22.07 6.82
N LYS A 391 -27.36 21.82 6.90
CA LYS A 391 -28.39 22.72 6.36
C LYS A 391 -28.31 24.10 7.01
N ARG A 392 -28.13 24.15 8.33
CA ARG A 392 -27.95 25.38 9.09
C ARG A 392 -26.69 26.14 8.64
N VAL A 393 -25.54 25.48 8.54
CA VAL A 393 -24.30 26.12 8.05
C VAL A 393 -24.48 26.68 6.64
N VAL A 394 -25.07 25.92 5.72
CA VAL A 394 -25.29 26.39 4.34
C VAL A 394 -26.24 27.58 4.30
N THR A 395 -27.28 27.57 5.14
CA THR A 395 -28.31 28.61 5.17
C THR A 395 -27.82 29.90 5.82
N GLU A 396 -27.05 29.80 6.91
CA GLU A 396 -26.56 30.98 7.65
C GLU A 396 -25.29 31.57 7.04
N CYS A 397 -24.41 30.74 6.46
CA CYS A 397 -23.16 31.19 5.85
C CYS A 397 -23.27 31.45 4.34
N GLY A 398 -24.23 30.82 3.64
CA GLY A 398 -24.37 30.97 2.19
C GLY A 398 -25.07 32.25 1.73
N LYS A 399 -25.59 33.05 2.67
CA LYS A 399 -26.34 34.29 2.39
C LYS A 399 -25.47 35.56 2.37
N THR A 400 -24.23 35.49 2.83
CA THR A 400 -23.40 36.66 3.09
C THR A 400 -21.97 36.48 2.57
N ASP A 401 -21.38 37.56 2.05
CA ASP A 401 -19.97 37.59 1.61
C ASP A 401 -18.99 37.75 2.79
N SER A 402 -19.52 37.93 4.01
CA SER A 402 -18.76 38.07 5.25
C SER A 402 -19.39 37.22 6.37
N CYS A 403 -18.61 36.91 7.42
CA CYS A 403 -19.08 36.07 8.51
C CYS A 403 -20.09 36.78 9.41
N SER A 404 -21.35 36.35 9.36
CA SER A 404 -22.38 36.75 10.31
C SER A 404 -22.22 36.03 11.65
N ALA A 405 -22.77 36.61 12.73
CA ALA A 405 -22.81 35.95 14.03
C ALA A 405 -23.53 34.58 13.96
N SER A 406 -24.61 34.49 13.19
CA SER A 406 -25.34 33.24 12.95
C SER A 406 -24.53 32.19 12.19
N CYS A 407 -23.71 32.62 11.21
CA CYS A 407 -22.79 31.72 10.51
C CYS A 407 -21.69 31.21 11.45
N SER A 408 -21.09 32.09 12.25
CA SER A 408 -20.08 31.71 13.25
C SER A 408 -20.63 30.71 14.27
N ASP A 409 -21.84 30.96 14.80
CA ASP A 409 -22.51 30.03 15.72
C ASP A 409 -22.81 28.67 15.08
N ALA A 410 -23.32 28.66 13.83
CA ALA A 410 -23.57 27.43 13.10
C ALA A 410 -22.29 26.61 12.90
N LEU A 411 -21.16 27.26 12.62
CA LEU A 411 -19.85 26.61 12.47
C LEU A 411 -19.30 26.10 13.81
N ASP A 412 -19.53 26.81 14.91
CA ASP A 412 -19.14 26.38 16.27
C ASP A 412 -19.92 25.13 16.69
N VAL A 413 -21.25 25.13 16.53
CA VAL A 413 -22.09 23.95 16.76
C VAL A 413 -21.61 22.77 15.91
N MET A 414 -21.26 23.01 14.65
CA MET A 414 -20.67 21.98 13.78
C MET A 414 -19.35 21.42 14.32
N SER A 415 -18.48 22.27 14.85
CA SER A 415 -17.17 21.85 15.36
C SER A 415 -17.24 20.91 16.56
N LYS A 416 -18.33 20.98 17.33
CA LYS A 416 -18.58 20.18 18.53
C LYS A 416 -19.14 18.78 18.25
N HIS A 417 -19.50 18.48 17.00
CA HIS A 417 -19.98 17.15 16.66
C HIS A 417 -18.85 16.12 16.84
N PRO A 418 -19.11 14.90 17.38
CA PRO A 418 -18.08 13.87 17.58
C PRO A 418 -17.26 13.56 16.32
N CYS A 419 -17.89 13.58 15.14
CA CYS A 419 -17.22 13.37 13.85
C CYS A 419 -16.34 14.53 13.35
N MET A 420 -16.42 15.70 14.00
CA MET A 420 -15.76 16.94 13.58
C MET A 420 -14.56 17.30 14.49
N HIS A 421 -14.26 16.47 15.48
CA HIS A 421 -13.07 16.55 16.32
C HIS A 421 -12.49 15.16 16.64
N GLY A 422 -11.44 15.10 17.46
CA GLY A 422 -10.78 13.84 17.84
C GLY A 422 -10.03 13.17 16.69
N GLU A 423 -9.66 11.90 16.89
CA GLU A 423 -8.82 11.16 15.94
C GLU A 423 -9.51 10.95 14.58
N ILE A 424 -10.82 10.70 14.57
CA ILE A 424 -11.59 10.39 13.36
C ILE A 424 -11.83 11.62 12.47
N HIS A 425 -11.72 12.83 13.01
CA HIS A 425 -11.96 14.07 12.28
C HIS A 425 -11.08 14.17 11.05
N GLY A 426 -9.80 13.77 11.12
CA GLY A 426 -8.90 13.81 9.97
C GLY A 426 -9.43 12.99 8.78
N TYR A 427 -9.98 11.81 9.08
CA TYR A 427 -10.57 10.92 8.07
C TYR A 427 -11.90 11.47 7.52
N VAL A 428 -12.80 11.91 8.41
CA VAL A 428 -14.08 12.54 8.01
C VAL A 428 -13.82 13.78 7.16
N SER A 429 -12.86 14.60 7.56
CA SER A 429 -12.40 15.79 6.85
C SER A 429 -12.05 15.54 5.38
N GLU A 430 -11.45 14.38 5.10
CA GLU A 430 -11.02 14.03 3.74
C GLU A 430 -12.13 13.36 2.93
N LYS A 431 -13.00 12.57 3.57
CA LYS A 431 -14.01 11.78 2.87
C LYS A 431 -15.38 12.45 2.77
N TRP A 432 -15.67 13.45 3.60
CA TRP A 432 -16.96 14.11 3.59
C TRP A 432 -17.02 15.23 2.53
N PRO A 433 -17.89 15.14 1.50
CA PRO A 433 -17.89 16.08 0.37
C PRO A 433 -18.10 17.56 0.77
N MET A 434 -18.86 17.80 1.84
CA MET A 434 -19.20 19.15 2.32
C MET A 434 -18.02 19.86 3.01
N MET A 435 -16.97 19.13 3.40
CA MET A 435 -15.85 19.71 4.17
C MET A 435 -15.13 20.84 3.45
N LYS A 436 -15.05 20.78 2.12
CA LYS A 436 -14.44 21.87 1.33
C LYS A 436 -15.19 23.19 1.54
N GLN A 437 -16.52 23.13 1.55
CA GLN A 437 -17.38 24.30 1.76
C GLN A 437 -17.34 24.78 3.21
N VAL A 438 -17.39 23.86 4.18
CA VAL A 438 -17.23 24.19 5.61
C VAL A 438 -15.90 24.89 5.90
N ARG A 439 -14.81 24.41 5.28
CA ARG A 439 -13.49 25.07 5.40
C ARG A 439 -13.48 26.48 4.80
N ALA A 440 -14.16 26.69 3.68
CA ALA A 440 -14.29 28.02 3.08
C ALA A 440 -15.04 28.98 4.03
N TYR A 441 -16.15 28.53 4.61
CA TYR A 441 -16.90 29.34 5.59
C TYR A 441 -16.09 29.61 6.86
N ARG A 442 -15.35 28.62 7.40
CA ARG A 442 -14.45 28.85 8.54
C ARG A 442 -13.38 29.89 8.20
N LYS A 443 -12.79 29.83 7.01
CA LYS A 443 -11.79 30.82 6.57
C LYS A 443 -12.39 32.23 6.48
N MET A 444 -13.62 32.35 5.97
CA MET A 444 -14.37 33.60 5.95
C MET A 444 -14.62 34.18 7.36
N CYS A 445 -14.82 33.32 8.37
CA CYS A 445 -14.99 33.75 9.77
C CYS A 445 -13.69 34.04 10.52
N MET A 446 -12.57 33.44 10.11
CA MET A 446 -11.26 33.67 10.73
C MET A 446 -10.57 34.94 10.21
N ASN A 447 -10.82 35.31 8.96
CA ASN A 447 -10.28 36.53 8.34
C ASN A 447 -11.44 37.45 7.93
N PRO A 448 -12.02 38.26 8.84
CA PRO A 448 -12.97 39.28 8.45
C PRO A 448 -12.29 40.26 7.47
N PRO A 449 -12.98 40.73 6.42
CA PRO A 449 -12.41 41.74 5.51
C PRO A 449 -12.02 42.97 6.32
N ASP A 450 -10.80 43.46 6.08
CA ASP A 450 -10.27 44.66 6.71
C ASP A 450 -11.11 45.88 6.26
N VAL A 451 -11.95 46.40 7.16
CA VAL A 451 -12.85 47.53 6.90
C VAL A 451 -12.09 48.87 6.98
N SER A 452 -10.76 48.87 7.10
CA SER A 452 -9.98 50.10 7.30
C SER A 452 -9.41 50.76 6.03
N ASN A 453 -9.65 50.25 4.81
CA ASN A 453 -9.15 50.93 3.61
C ASN A 453 -10.00 50.74 2.33
N PRO A 454 -10.79 51.74 1.88
CA PRO A 454 -11.61 51.64 0.66
C PRO A 454 -10.83 51.75 -0.66
N SER A 455 -9.49 51.66 -0.67
CA SER A 455 -8.67 52.14 -1.79
C SER A 455 -7.90 51.08 -2.59
N SER A 456 -8.28 49.80 -2.55
CA SER A 456 -7.68 48.78 -3.44
C SER A 456 -8.66 48.01 -4.33
N ALA A 457 -9.90 48.50 -4.48
CA ALA A 457 -10.83 48.03 -5.50
C ALA A 457 -10.43 48.57 -6.89
N GLY A 458 -9.31 48.10 -7.43
CA GLY A 458 -8.83 48.54 -8.73
C GLY A 458 -7.40 48.14 -9.05
N ALA A 459 -7.10 46.84 -9.12
CA ALA A 459 -6.09 46.27 -10.03
C ALA A 459 -5.87 44.78 -9.71
N LYS A 460 -6.42 43.92 -10.58
CA LYS A 460 -5.89 42.63 -11.07
C LYS A 460 -7.06 41.76 -11.55
N ALA A 461 -7.74 42.27 -12.57
CA ALA A 461 -8.50 41.45 -13.50
C ALA A 461 -7.62 41.27 -14.74
N GLU A 462 -6.78 40.24 -14.75
CA GLU A 462 -6.20 39.62 -15.96
C GLU A 462 -5.35 38.41 -15.52
N ASP A 463 -6.02 37.27 -15.34
CA ASP A 463 -5.57 35.93 -15.77
C ASP A 463 -6.42 34.84 -15.08
N SER A 464 -7.68 34.71 -15.50
CA SER A 464 -8.45 33.47 -15.28
C SER A 464 -9.66 33.35 -16.22
N LYS A 465 -9.52 33.67 -17.51
CA LYS A 465 -10.52 33.34 -18.53
C LYS A 465 -10.15 32.01 -19.21
N SER A 466 -10.37 30.89 -18.53
CA SER A 466 -10.58 29.59 -19.22
C SER A 466 -11.34 28.51 -18.44
N GLY A 467 -11.83 28.77 -17.21
CA GLY A 467 -12.46 27.72 -16.38
C GLY A 467 -13.98 27.78 -16.21
N SER A 468 -14.65 28.87 -16.60
CA SER A 468 -16.00 29.16 -16.11
C SER A 468 -17.16 28.52 -16.91
N ALA A 469 -16.89 27.78 -17.99
CA ALA A 469 -17.95 27.19 -18.82
C ALA A 469 -18.30 25.72 -18.46
N HIS A 470 -17.48 25.04 -17.64
CA HIS A 470 -17.72 23.64 -17.25
C HIS A 470 -18.28 23.45 -15.82
N LEU A 471 -18.35 24.52 -15.03
CA LEU A 471 -18.85 24.49 -13.64
C LEU A 471 -20.37 24.68 -13.50
N SER A 472 -21.05 25.19 -14.53
CA SER A 472 -22.51 25.43 -14.49
C SER A 472 -23.35 24.16 -14.74
N ASN A 473 -22.88 23.23 -15.58
CA ASN A 473 -23.64 22.00 -15.89
C ASN A 473 -23.64 20.97 -14.74
N ASN A 474 -22.61 20.95 -13.89
CA ASN A 474 -22.58 20.08 -12.71
C ASN A 474 -23.41 20.63 -11.53
N TYR A 475 -23.66 21.94 -11.50
CA TYR A 475 -24.47 22.60 -10.47
C TYR A 475 -25.96 22.22 -10.57
N LEU A 476 -26.48 22.10 -11.79
CA LEU A 476 -27.87 21.68 -12.06
C LEU A 476 -28.10 20.17 -11.86
N ALA A 477 -27.08 19.34 -12.12
CA ALA A 477 -27.16 17.89 -11.93
C ALA A 477 -27.18 17.48 -10.44
N VAL A 478 -26.39 18.16 -9.59
CA VAL A 478 -26.34 17.87 -8.15
C VAL A 478 -27.59 18.35 -7.42
N ILE A 479 -28.12 19.53 -7.78
CA ILE A 479 -29.39 20.04 -7.23
C ILE A 479 -30.56 19.17 -7.69
N SER A 480 -30.56 18.68 -8.94
CA SER A 480 -31.60 17.75 -9.42
C SER A 480 -31.54 16.39 -8.70
N ALA A 481 -30.35 15.84 -8.44
CA ALA A 481 -30.22 14.57 -7.72
C ALA A 481 -30.67 14.66 -6.25
N VAL A 482 -30.38 15.78 -5.57
CA VAL A 482 -30.83 16.03 -4.20
C VAL A 482 -32.35 16.29 -4.13
N MET A 483 -32.93 16.98 -5.13
CA MET A 483 -34.38 17.22 -5.22
C MET A 483 -35.17 15.97 -5.64
N LEU A 484 -34.63 15.11 -6.51
CA LEU A 484 -35.23 13.82 -6.86
C LEU A 484 -35.24 12.86 -5.66
N PHE A 485 -34.16 12.84 -4.85
CA PHE A 485 -34.10 12.04 -3.64
C PHE A 485 -35.10 12.51 -2.57
N LEU A 486 -35.36 13.82 -2.47
CA LEU A 486 -36.37 14.38 -1.55
C LEU A 486 -37.83 14.14 -2.02
N ARG A 487 -38.08 13.99 -3.32
CA ARG A 487 -39.41 13.63 -3.85
C ARG A 487 -39.78 12.16 -3.63
N SER A 488 -38.81 11.26 -3.52
CA SER A 488 -39.05 9.83 -3.28
C SER A 488 -39.34 9.47 -1.80
N ILE A 489 -39.37 10.47 -0.91
CA ILE A 489 -39.64 10.29 0.54
C ILE A 489 -41.05 10.79 0.91
N VAL A 490 -41.78 11.40 -0.03
CA VAL A 490 -43.16 11.86 0.16
C VAL A 490 -44.04 11.40 -1.01
N VAL A 491 -44.13 10.09 -1.24
CA VAL A 491 -45.28 9.33 -1.80
C VAL A 491 -45.16 7.90 -1.32
#